data_AF-A0A1V6HBN2-F1
#
_entry.id   AF-A0A1V6HBN2-F1
#
_cell.length_a   1.000
_cell.length_b   1.000
_cell.length_c   1.000
_cell.angle_alpha   90.00
_cell.angle_beta   90.00
_cell.angle_gamma   90.00
#
_symmetry.space_group_name_H-M   'P 1'
#
loop_
_entity.id
_entity.type
_entity.pdbx_description
1 polymer ?
#
loop_
_entity_poly.entity_id
_entity_poly.type
_entity_poly.pdbx_seq_one_letter_code
_entity_poly.pdbx_strand_id
1 'polypeptide(L)'
;MSELIQLGQFPETKTEIAALTAQLIETAIGGEESPLRVQVQMSALEQVIKGVKDSKEFKDAVLSEAERYGTKTFDAFNSKVNIKEVGVKYDYSMCNHPQYDAICEQFEKLTEKKKAFEKYLQAVVEPTQFINPETGEEVTIYPPVKTSSTAVTITINK
;
A
#
# COMPACT_ATOMS: atom_id res chain seq x y z
N MET A 1 -32.84 -0.64 13.53
CA MET A 1 -32.56 0.56 12.72
C MET A 1 -31.08 0.82 12.85
N SER A 2 -30.31 0.59 11.80
CA SER A 2 -28.86 0.81 11.82
C SER A 2 -28.60 2.30 12.05
N GLU A 3 -27.93 2.63 13.16
CA GLU A 3 -27.31 3.94 13.29
C GLU A 3 -26.23 4.01 12.20
N LEU A 4 -26.55 4.74 11.13
CA LEU A 4 -25.56 5.15 10.15
C LEU A 4 -24.47 5.89 10.93
N ILE A 5 -23.21 5.54 10.70
CA ILE A 5 -22.08 6.31 11.23
C ILE A 5 -22.30 7.76 10.78
N GLN A 6 -22.50 8.66 11.73
CA GLN A 6 -22.77 10.06 11.43
C GLN A 6 -21.48 10.69 10.90
N LEU A 7 -21.49 11.12 9.63
CA LEU A 7 -20.32 11.72 8.98
C LEU A 7 -19.76 12.93 9.74
N GLY A 8 -20.59 13.64 10.51
CA GLY A 8 -20.17 14.76 11.36
C GLY A 8 -19.35 14.38 12.60
N GLN A 9 -19.15 13.09 12.88
CA GLN A 9 -18.27 12.61 13.95
C GLN A 9 -16.85 12.28 13.45
N PHE A 10 -16.61 12.38 12.13
CA PHE A 10 -15.26 12.17 11.59
C PHE A 10 -14.39 13.40 11.81
N PRO A 11 -13.10 13.21 12.14
CA PRO A 11 -12.18 14.31 12.35
C PRO A 11 -11.87 15.02 11.02
N GLU A 12 -11.98 16.35 11.00
CA GLU A 12 -11.70 17.18 9.82
C GLU A 12 -10.28 17.78 9.84
N THR A 13 -9.63 17.78 11.00
CA THR A 13 -8.27 18.30 11.19
C THR A 13 -7.27 17.21 11.59
N LYS A 14 -5.98 17.45 11.30
CA LYS A 14 -4.89 16.57 11.72
C LYS A 14 -4.82 16.37 13.23
N THR A 15 -5.18 17.42 13.99
CA THR A 15 -5.19 17.39 15.45
C THR A 15 -6.29 16.47 15.97
N GLU A 16 -7.50 16.54 15.39
CA GLU A 16 -8.61 15.67 15.76
C GLU A 16 -8.35 14.21 15.36
N ILE A 17 -7.73 13.97 14.19
CA ILE A 17 -7.30 12.61 13.78
C ILE A 17 -6.34 12.04 14.82
N ALA A 18 -5.33 12.81 15.25
CA ALA A 18 -4.36 12.37 16.25
C ALA A 18 -5.01 12.11 17.61
N ALA A 19 -5.93 12.98 18.04
CA ALA A 19 -6.64 12.84 19.30
C ALA A 19 -7.54 11.59 19.32
N LEU A 20 -8.33 11.36 18.26
CA LEU A 20 -9.18 10.19 18.15
C LEU A 20 -8.37 8.89 18.07
N THR A 21 -7.26 8.91 17.33
CA THR A 21 -6.33 7.76 17.26
C THR A 21 -5.76 7.43 18.64
N ALA A 22 -5.30 8.44 19.39
CA ALA A 22 -4.77 8.24 20.72
C ALA A 22 -5.83 7.67 21.68
N GLN A 23 -7.05 8.20 21.65
CA GLN A 23 -8.16 7.69 22.46
C GLN A 23 -8.51 6.24 22.13
N LEU A 24 -8.62 5.87 20.85
CA LEU A 24 -8.91 4.49 20.45
C LEU A 24 -7.82 3.51 20.89
N ILE A 25 -6.55 3.93 20.84
CA ILE A 25 -5.43 3.12 21.33
C ILE A 25 -5.50 2.99 22.86
N GLU A 26 -5.82 4.06 23.57
CA GLU A 26 -5.94 4.06 25.04
C GLU A 26 -7.10 3.17 25.50
N THR A 27 -8.28 3.24 24.87
CA THR A 27 -9.41 2.36 25.20
C THR A 27 -9.09 0.88 24.92
N ALA A 28 -8.36 0.60 23.84
CA ALA A 28 -7.94 -0.76 23.50
C ALA A 28 -6.90 -1.33 24.47
N ILE A 29 -5.88 -0.54 24.85
CA ILE A 29 -4.79 -0.98 25.75
C ILE A 29 -5.22 -0.92 27.22
N GLY A 30 -6.07 0.05 27.57
CA GLY A 30 -6.61 0.28 28.91
C GLY A 30 -7.59 -0.79 29.38
N GLY A 31 -7.97 -1.73 28.52
CA GLY A 31 -8.77 -2.91 28.87
C GLY A 31 -10.28 -2.69 28.88
N GLU A 32 -10.75 -1.54 28.39
CA GLU A 32 -12.19 -1.24 28.26
C GLU A 32 -12.80 -2.00 27.07
N GLU A 33 -12.03 -2.19 26.00
CA GLU A 33 -12.36 -3.09 24.89
C GLU A 33 -11.20 -4.03 24.53
N SER A 34 -11.51 -5.20 23.97
CA SER A 34 -10.47 -6.13 23.50
C SER A 34 -9.72 -5.53 22.30
N PRO A 35 -8.38 -5.44 22.33
CA PRO A 35 -7.58 -4.96 21.20
C PRO A 35 -7.88 -5.69 19.88
N LEU A 36 -8.21 -6.99 19.98
CA LEU A 36 -8.56 -7.79 18.81
C LEU A 36 -9.90 -7.36 18.20
N ARG A 37 -10.88 -7.02 19.04
CA ARG A 37 -12.19 -6.53 18.59
C ARG A 37 -12.05 -5.17 17.90
N VAL A 38 -11.27 -4.26 18.50
CA VAL A 38 -10.98 -2.95 17.92
C VAL A 38 -10.28 -3.13 16.57
N GLN A 39 -9.26 -3.99 16.49
CA GLN A 39 -8.54 -4.24 15.24
C GLN A 39 -9.46 -4.83 14.14
N VAL A 40 -10.39 -5.73 14.47
CA VAL A 40 -11.38 -6.26 13.52
C VAL A 40 -12.31 -5.16 13.01
N GLN A 41 -12.82 -4.31 13.91
CA GLN A 41 -13.68 -3.19 13.54
C GLN A 41 -12.95 -2.16 12.68
N MET A 42 -11.69 -1.85 12.99
CA MET A 42 -10.86 -0.97 12.15
C MET A 42 -10.69 -1.54 10.75
N SER A 43 -10.41 -2.85 10.63
CA SER A 43 -10.33 -3.51 9.32
C SER A 43 -11.65 -3.46 8.54
N ALA A 44 -12.79 -3.55 9.22
CA ALA A 44 -14.10 -3.38 8.60
C ALA A 44 -14.32 -1.95 8.10
N LEU A 45 -13.98 -0.94 8.91
CA LEU A 45 -14.06 0.47 8.54
C LEU A 45 -13.14 0.79 7.36
N GLU A 46 -11.93 0.25 7.31
CA GLU A 46 -11.04 0.39 6.16
C GLU A 46 -11.68 -0.15 4.88
N GLN A 47 -12.37 -1.29 4.95
CA GLN A 47 -13.09 -1.85 3.80
C GLN A 47 -14.27 -0.97 3.37
N VAL A 48 -15.03 -0.40 4.32
CA VAL A 48 -16.11 0.55 4.02
C VAL A 48 -15.56 1.81 3.36
N ILE A 49 -14.51 2.41 3.92
CA ILE A 49 -13.85 3.60 3.38
C ILE A 49 -13.33 3.32 1.98
N LYS A 50 -12.71 2.15 1.77
CA LYS A 50 -12.25 1.73 0.45
C LYS A 50 -13.42 1.59 -0.53
N GLY A 51 -14.52 0.96 -0.12
CA GLY A 51 -15.72 0.82 -0.94
C GLY A 51 -16.30 2.17 -1.38
N VAL A 52 -16.42 3.13 -0.45
CA VAL A 52 -16.88 4.49 -0.76
C VAL A 52 -15.90 5.20 -1.69
N LYS A 53 -14.60 5.13 -1.39
CA LYS A 53 -13.56 5.77 -2.21
C LYS A 53 -13.40 5.14 -3.58
N ASP A 54 -13.72 3.86 -3.76
CA ASP A 54 -13.65 3.18 -5.05
C ASP A 54 -14.93 3.32 -5.87
N SER A 55 -16.06 3.68 -5.24
CA SER A 55 -17.32 3.95 -5.93
C SER A 55 -17.15 5.04 -6.98
N LYS A 56 -17.47 4.69 -8.23
CA LYS A 56 -17.43 5.62 -9.35
C LYS A 56 -18.42 6.76 -9.16
N GLU A 57 -19.62 6.45 -8.69
CA GLU A 57 -20.68 7.45 -8.42
C GLU A 57 -20.23 8.50 -7.41
N PHE A 58 -19.53 8.07 -6.35
CA PHE A 58 -18.98 8.99 -5.35
C PHE A 58 -17.86 9.87 -5.92
N LYS A 59 -16.94 9.28 -6.71
CA LYS A 59 -15.87 10.05 -7.38
C LYS A 59 -16.43 11.09 -8.35
N ASP A 60 -17.40 10.70 -9.16
CA ASP A 60 -18.04 11.58 -10.15
C ASP A 60 -18.82 12.70 -9.45
N ALA A 61 -19.49 12.42 -8.33
CA ALA A 61 -20.18 13.43 -7.52
C ALA A 61 -19.21 14.43 -6.88
N VAL A 62 -18.11 13.95 -6.28
CA VAL A 62 -17.07 14.82 -5.69
C VAL A 62 -16.40 15.69 -6.76
N LEU A 63 -16.11 15.12 -7.94
CA LEU A 63 -15.55 15.89 -9.05
C LEU A 63 -16.54 16.96 -9.52
N SER A 64 -17.81 16.60 -9.72
CA SER A 64 -18.86 17.53 -10.14
C SER A 64 -19.05 18.68 -9.14
N GLU A 65 -18.94 18.41 -7.84
CA GLU A 65 -18.97 19.44 -6.81
C GLU A 65 -17.72 20.32 -6.86
N ALA A 66 -16.53 19.71 -7.02
CA ALA A 66 -15.27 20.44 -7.13
C ALA A 66 -15.21 21.35 -8.37
N GLU A 67 -15.76 20.92 -9.51
CA GLU A 67 -15.82 21.70 -10.74
C GLU A 67 -16.67 22.98 -10.60
N ARG A 68 -17.67 22.99 -9.70
CA ARG A 68 -18.49 24.19 -9.42
C ARG A 68 -17.69 25.35 -8.83
N TYR A 69 -16.56 25.06 -8.18
CA TYR A 69 -15.67 26.09 -7.64
C TYR A 69 -14.87 26.82 -8.74
N GLY A 70 -14.94 26.36 -10.01
CA GLY A 70 -14.42 27.05 -11.18
C GLY A 70 -12.89 27.19 -11.24
N THR A 71 -12.18 26.64 -10.27
CA THR A 71 -10.72 26.73 -10.14
C THR A 71 -10.14 25.35 -9.91
N LYS A 72 -8.97 25.07 -10.52
CA LYS A 72 -8.29 23.77 -10.39
C LYS A 72 -7.75 23.52 -8.98
N THR A 73 -7.61 24.56 -8.16
CA THR A 73 -7.14 24.47 -6.79
C THR A 73 -7.90 25.45 -5.93
N PHE A 74 -8.50 24.96 -4.86
CA PHE A 74 -9.27 25.76 -3.91
C PHE A 74 -9.14 25.17 -2.50
N ASP A 75 -9.36 26.02 -1.49
CA ASP A 75 -9.41 25.59 -0.10
C ASP A 75 -10.88 25.37 0.31
N ALA A 76 -11.19 24.18 0.80
CA ALA A 76 -12.52 23.79 1.26
C ALA A 76 -12.41 22.79 2.42
N PHE A 77 -13.31 22.87 3.41
CA PHE A 77 -13.36 21.93 4.54
C PHE A 77 -12.00 21.72 5.24
N ASN A 78 -11.32 22.81 5.59
CA ASN A 78 -9.97 22.81 6.19
C ASN A 78 -8.90 22.06 5.38
N SER A 79 -9.15 21.86 4.08
CA SER A 79 -8.34 21.06 3.18
C SER A 79 -8.09 21.81 1.87
N LYS A 80 -6.94 21.54 1.25
CA LYS A 80 -6.64 22.03 -0.10
C LYS A 80 -7.07 20.99 -1.12
N VAL A 81 -8.06 21.32 -1.94
CA VAL A 81 -8.59 20.46 -2.99
C VAL A 81 -7.94 20.83 -4.32
N ASN A 82 -7.48 19.83 -5.07
CA ASN A 82 -6.84 20.02 -6.37
C ASN A 82 -7.42 19.04 -7.40
N ILE A 83 -7.99 19.58 -8.47
CA ILE A 83 -8.50 18.81 -9.61
C ILE A 83 -7.34 18.55 -10.56
N LYS A 84 -6.89 17.29 -10.62
CA LYS A 84 -5.83 16.85 -11.52
C LYS A 84 -6.18 15.50 -12.15
N GLU A 85 -5.66 15.27 -13.35
CA GLU A 85 -5.69 13.96 -13.97
C GLU A 85 -4.78 13.01 -13.18
N VAL A 86 -5.33 11.87 -12.74
CA VAL A 86 -4.61 10.85 -11.96
C VAL A 86 -4.68 9.52 -12.68
N GLY A 87 -3.62 8.71 -12.56
CA GLY A 87 -3.61 7.35 -13.10
C GLY A 87 -3.45 7.25 -14.61
N VAL A 88 -2.75 8.22 -15.23
CA VAL A 88 -2.36 8.12 -16.64
C VAL A 88 -1.46 6.89 -16.81
N LYS A 89 -2.04 5.83 -17.35
CA LYS A 89 -1.32 4.59 -17.68
C LYS A 89 -1.18 4.54 -19.19
N TYR A 90 0.06 4.50 -19.65
CA TYR A 90 0.37 4.25 -21.04
C TYR A 90 0.42 2.75 -21.28
N ASP A 91 -0.33 2.27 -22.26
CA ASP A 91 -0.22 0.91 -22.76
C ASP A 91 0.84 0.89 -23.87
N TYR A 92 1.93 0.18 -23.61
CA TYR A 92 3.04 0.03 -24.55
C TYR A 92 3.00 -1.31 -25.31
N SER A 93 2.01 -2.18 -25.04
CA SER A 93 1.92 -3.52 -25.63
C SER A 93 1.72 -3.51 -27.16
N MET A 94 1.15 -2.43 -27.70
CA MET A 94 0.91 -2.26 -29.14
C MET A 94 1.92 -1.33 -29.81
N CYS A 95 2.97 -0.89 -29.10
CA CYS A 95 3.98 -0.02 -29.68
C CYS A 95 4.86 -0.73 -30.73
N ASN A 96 4.87 -2.08 -30.75
CA ASN A 96 5.55 -2.95 -31.72
C ASN A 96 6.97 -2.45 -32.05
N HIS A 97 7.68 -2.00 -31.01
CA HIS A 97 8.96 -1.35 -31.15
C HIS A 97 10.05 -2.40 -30.90
N PRO A 98 10.85 -2.78 -31.90
CA PRO A 98 11.73 -3.94 -31.81
C PRO A 98 12.77 -3.84 -30.68
N GLN A 99 13.25 -2.64 -30.35
CA GLN A 99 14.15 -2.46 -29.20
C GLN A 99 13.43 -2.57 -27.85
N TYR A 100 12.16 -2.18 -27.78
CA TYR A 100 11.39 -2.27 -26.54
C TYR A 100 11.10 -3.72 -26.21
N ASP A 101 10.66 -4.49 -27.21
CA ASP A 101 10.38 -5.92 -27.04
C ASP A 101 11.64 -6.69 -26.63
N ALA A 102 12.78 -6.39 -27.25
CA ALA A 102 14.07 -6.98 -26.88
C ALA A 102 14.50 -6.64 -25.43
N ILE A 103 14.23 -5.41 -24.96
CA ILE A 103 14.52 -5.01 -23.58
C ILE A 103 13.58 -5.73 -22.60
N CYS A 104 12.29 -5.80 -22.91
CA CYS A 104 11.31 -6.49 -22.08
C CYS A 104 11.64 -7.99 -21.94
N GLU A 105 11.99 -8.66 -23.04
CA GLU A 105 12.38 -10.08 -23.01
C GLU A 105 13.66 -10.31 -22.17
N GLN A 106 14.65 -9.42 -22.30
CA GLN A 106 15.86 -9.48 -21.45
C GLN A 106 15.52 -9.25 -19.98
N PHE A 107 14.63 -8.30 -19.70
CA PHE A 107 14.20 -7.98 -18.34
C PHE A 107 13.47 -9.16 -17.69
N GLU A 108 12.60 -9.85 -18.42
CA GLU A 108 11.95 -11.08 -17.93
C GLU A 108 12.97 -12.16 -17.60
N LYS A 109 13.89 -12.47 -18.53
CA LYS A 109 14.94 -13.47 -18.32
C LYS A 109 15.84 -13.13 -17.14
N LEU A 110 16.23 -11.86 -16.99
CA LEU A 110 17.05 -11.41 -15.86
C LEU A 110 16.27 -11.48 -14.55
N THR A 111 14.98 -11.16 -14.57
CA THR A 111 14.11 -11.24 -13.39
C THR A 111 13.94 -12.69 -12.92
N GLU A 112 13.77 -13.63 -13.84
CA GLU A 112 13.72 -15.06 -13.52
C GLU A 112 15.04 -15.56 -12.95
N LYS A 113 16.17 -15.23 -13.59
CA LYS A 113 17.51 -15.56 -13.09
C LYS A 113 17.75 -14.99 -11.70
N LYS A 114 17.38 -13.73 -11.46
CA LYS A 114 17.47 -13.08 -10.15
C LYS A 114 16.65 -13.86 -9.11
N LYS A 115 15.38 -14.16 -9.40
CA LYS A 115 14.51 -14.91 -8.47
C LYS A 115 15.06 -16.31 -8.17
N ALA A 116 15.60 -17.01 -9.16
CA ALA A 116 16.22 -18.31 -8.97
C ALA A 116 17.48 -18.21 -8.08
N PHE A 117 18.30 -17.18 -8.29
CA PHE A 117 19.50 -16.92 -7.50
C PHE A 117 19.17 -16.48 -6.07
N GLU A 118 18.14 -15.66 -5.87
CA GLU A 118 17.66 -15.29 -4.54
C GLU A 118 17.18 -16.51 -3.74
N LYS A 119 16.48 -17.46 -4.39
CA LYS A 119 16.11 -18.73 -3.75
C LYS A 119 17.34 -19.58 -3.40
N TYR A 120 18.35 -19.58 -4.25
CA TYR A 120 19.61 -20.26 -3.97
C TYR A 120 20.33 -19.63 -2.76
N LEU A 121 20.43 -18.30 -2.71
CA LEU A 121 21.03 -17.57 -1.59
C LEU A 121 20.26 -17.80 -0.28
N GLN A 122 18.93 -17.93 -0.32
CA GLN A 122 18.13 -18.29 0.84
C GLN A 122 18.44 -19.68 1.42
N ALA A 123 19.05 -20.57 0.64
CA ALA A 123 19.49 -21.89 1.10
C ALA A 123 20.91 -21.87 1.70
N VAL A 124 21.65 -20.78 1.55
CA VAL A 124 22.97 -20.60 2.19
C VAL A 124 22.75 -20.27 3.66
N VAL A 125 23.14 -21.17 4.55
CA VAL A 125 22.94 -21.05 6.00
C VAL A 125 24.22 -20.59 6.72
N GLU A 126 25.38 -20.92 6.16
CA GLU A 126 26.70 -20.58 6.71
C GLU A 126 27.53 -19.81 5.67
N PRO A 127 28.52 -18.98 6.09
CA PRO A 127 29.38 -18.26 5.16
C PRO A 127 30.16 -19.23 4.27
N THR A 128 29.87 -19.23 2.97
CA THR A 128 30.53 -20.12 2.00
C THR A 128 31.60 -19.35 1.24
N GLN A 129 32.81 -19.88 1.19
CA GLN A 129 33.87 -19.35 0.34
C GLN A 129 33.57 -19.69 -1.12
N PHE A 130 33.42 -18.67 -1.95
CA PHE A 130 33.20 -18.79 -3.39
C PHE A 130 34.38 -18.17 -4.12
N ILE A 131 35.07 -18.97 -4.92
CA ILE A 131 36.16 -18.49 -5.77
C ILE A 131 35.54 -18.05 -7.09
N ASN A 132 35.68 -16.78 -7.44
CA ASN A 132 35.21 -16.27 -8.73
C ASN A 132 36.09 -16.86 -9.86
N PRO A 133 35.55 -17.68 -10.78
CA PRO A 133 36.32 -18.32 -11.82
C PRO A 133 36.90 -17.34 -12.86
N GLU A 134 36.42 -16.10 -12.95
CA GLU A 134 36.93 -15.09 -13.90
C GLU A 134 38.04 -14.20 -13.30
N THR A 135 37.99 -13.90 -11.99
CA THR A 135 38.96 -12.99 -11.34
C THR A 135 39.92 -13.70 -10.40
N GLY A 136 39.67 -14.96 -10.03
CA GLY A 136 40.48 -15.72 -9.07
C GLY A 136 40.34 -15.23 -7.62
N GLU A 137 39.43 -14.29 -7.36
CA GLU A 137 39.21 -13.74 -6.02
C GLU A 137 38.32 -14.65 -5.19
N GLU A 138 38.76 -14.95 -3.97
CA GLU A 138 37.95 -15.58 -2.93
C GLU A 138 36.97 -14.56 -2.35
N VAL A 139 35.68 -14.75 -2.61
CA VAL A 139 34.59 -13.95 -2.04
C VAL A 139 33.84 -14.82 -1.03
N THR A 140 33.69 -14.33 0.19
CA THR A 140 32.83 -15.01 1.19
C THR A 140 31.38 -14.61 0.97
N ILE A 141 30.53 -15.57 0.61
CA ILE A 141 29.08 -15.40 0.48
C ILE A 141 28.46 -15.53 1.86
N TYR A 142 27.87 -14.45 2.35
CA TYR A 142 27.16 -14.44 3.63
C TYR A 142 25.69 -14.85 3.45
N PRO A 143 25.10 -15.57 4.41
CA PRO A 143 23.69 -15.93 4.39
C PRO A 143 22.81 -14.66 4.43
N PRO A 144 21.63 -14.66 3.77
CA PRO A 144 20.71 -13.53 3.82
C PRO A 144 20.12 -13.39 5.22
N VAL A 145 20.07 -12.15 5.73
CA VAL A 145 19.46 -11.86 7.03
C VAL A 145 17.93 -11.98 6.92
N LYS A 146 17.35 -12.99 7.57
CA LYS A 146 15.90 -13.12 7.70
C LYS A 146 15.41 -12.23 8.83
N THR A 147 14.71 -11.15 8.48
CA THR A 147 13.95 -10.34 9.43
C THR A 147 12.47 -10.70 9.31
N SER A 148 11.88 -11.25 10.37
CA SER A 148 10.43 -11.52 10.42
C SER A 148 9.81 -10.84 11.63
N SER A 149 8.76 -10.05 11.41
CA SER A 149 7.85 -9.64 12.47
C SER A 149 6.62 -10.56 12.45
N THR A 150 6.11 -10.91 13.63
CA THR A 150 4.84 -11.65 13.74
C THR A 150 3.72 -10.62 13.77
N ALA A 151 2.78 -10.71 12.83
CA ALA A 151 1.64 -9.80 12.72
C ALA A 151 0.33 -10.59 12.67
N VAL A 152 -0.76 -9.99 13.16
CA VAL A 152 -2.10 -10.56 13.07
C VAL A 152 -2.71 -10.17 11.72
N THR A 153 -3.11 -11.16 10.93
CA THR A 153 -3.89 -10.94 9.70
C THR A 153 -5.37 -11.18 9.99
N ILE A 154 -6.23 -10.24 9.60
CA ILE A 154 -7.68 -10.34 9.80
C ILE A 154 -8.35 -10.56 8.46
N THR A 155 -9.21 -11.56 8.39
CA THR A 155 -10.12 -11.80 7.27
C THR A 155 -11.54 -11.70 7.81
N ILE A 156 -12.33 -10.79 7.24
CA ILE A 156 -13.73 -10.63 7.62
C ILE A 156 -14.52 -11.71 6.89
N ASN A 157 -15.20 -12.57 7.65
CA ASN A 157 -16.06 -13.61 7.11
C ASN A 157 -17.39 -13.02 6.59
N LYS A 158 -18.02 -13.72 5.65
CA LYS A 158 -19.31 -13.33 5.05
C LYS A 158 -20.45 -13.36 6.05
#